data_AF-A0A958BLA2-F1
#
_entry.id   AF-A0A958BLA2-F1
#
_cell.length_a   1.000
_cell.length_b   1.000
_cell.length_c   1.000
_cell.angle_alpha   90.00
_cell.angle_beta   90.00
_cell.angle_gamma   90.00
#
_symmetry.space_group_name_H-M   'P 1'
#
loop_
_entity.id
_entity.type
_entity.pdbx_description
1 polymer ?
#
loop_
_entity_poly.entity_id
_entity_poly.type
_entity_poly.pdbx_seq_one_letter_code
_entity_poly.pdbx_strand_id
1 'polypeptide(L)'
;MAKAKSAPKKKTSSKTAKKADDQLDLLGGGTPRSAPKKAAPAKAKKAAAKPAPAPKEEKPAKAPKKSKAAKPAKGERRSTAETMAGKQREISVSEFFTKNRHLLGFDNPTKALLTTIKEAVDNSLDACEEAGILPDLHVEIRSTGENRYRVKVRDNGPGIVKAQIPKIFGKLLYGSKFHRLKQSRGQQGIGISAAGMYGHLTTGKPITAISRTAKGKPAHAFDIRINTRSNEPEILRDEEVEFDLDHGTQVEIELEGIYKRGKRSVDEYLQATHLQARQAQRR
;
A
#
# COMPACT_ATOMS: atom_id res chain seq x y z
N MET A 1 -10.87 74.97 11.20
CA MET A 1 -12.34 75.10 11.04
C MET A 1 -12.89 73.69 10.87
N ALA A 2 -13.46 73.12 11.95
CA ALA A 2 -14.90 72.85 12.15
C ALA A 2 -15.44 71.74 11.21
N LYS A 3 -16.20 70.71 11.60
CA LYS A 3 -16.84 70.18 12.83
C LYS A 3 -17.25 68.74 12.42
N ALA A 4 -16.90 67.68 13.16
CA ALA A 4 -17.71 67.03 14.21
C ALA A 4 -19.10 66.48 13.79
N LYS A 5 -19.31 65.19 14.10
CA LYS A 5 -20.52 64.49 14.64
C LYS A 5 -20.77 63.17 13.91
N SER A 6 -21.16 62.04 14.50
CA SER A 6 -21.28 61.51 15.86
C SER A 6 -21.99 60.15 15.70
N ALA A 7 -21.47 59.09 16.33
CA ALA A 7 -22.18 57.82 16.62
C ALA A 7 -23.33 58.08 17.65
N PRO A 8 -24.09 57.11 18.27
CA PRO A 8 -23.85 55.65 18.37
C PRO A 8 -25.08 54.70 18.68
N LYS A 9 -24.77 53.42 19.05
CA LYS A 9 -25.49 52.47 19.99
C LYS A 9 -26.80 51.79 19.48
N LYS A 10 -27.26 50.60 19.91
CA LYS A 10 -26.88 49.51 20.86
C LYS A 10 -27.88 48.34 20.70
N LYS A 11 -27.49 47.12 21.10
CA LYS A 11 -28.19 46.10 21.94
C LYS A 11 -27.60 44.72 21.58
N THR A 12 -26.80 43.99 22.37
CA THR A 12 -26.90 43.45 23.75
C THR A 12 -28.22 42.77 24.08
N SER A 13 -28.20 41.43 24.10
CA SER A 13 -28.95 40.62 25.07
C SER A 13 -28.24 39.30 25.34
N SER A 14 -27.73 39.17 26.55
CA SER A 14 -27.31 37.95 27.24
C SER A 14 -28.48 37.38 28.05
N LYS A 15 -28.61 36.05 28.13
CA LYS A 15 -29.19 35.25 29.25
C LYS A 15 -28.87 33.78 28.96
N THR A 16 -27.89 33.13 29.59
CA THR A 16 -27.81 32.51 30.94
C THR A 16 -28.69 31.24 31.14
N ALA A 17 -28.00 30.09 31.09
CA ALA A 17 -28.06 28.86 31.90
C ALA A 17 -29.37 28.08 32.18
N LYS A 18 -29.32 26.77 31.93
CA LYS A 18 -29.43 25.72 32.99
C LYS A 18 -28.98 24.33 32.50
N LYS A 19 -28.28 23.62 33.40
CA LYS A 19 -27.79 22.23 33.35
C LYS A 19 -28.89 21.21 33.68
N ALA A 20 -28.74 19.99 33.17
CA ALA A 20 -28.94 18.69 33.85
C ALA A 20 -28.38 17.62 32.86
N ASP A 21 -27.25 16.99 33.14
CA ASP A 21 -27.11 15.73 33.88
C ASP A 21 -27.99 14.61 33.29
N ASP A 22 -27.37 13.67 32.56
CA ASP A 22 -27.56 12.26 32.93
C ASP A 22 -26.39 11.39 32.47
N GLN A 23 -25.97 10.52 33.38
CA GLN A 23 -24.76 9.73 33.38
C GLN A 23 -25.16 8.27 33.66
N LEU A 24 -24.67 7.34 32.82
CA LEU A 24 -24.47 5.90 33.08
C LEU A 24 -25.67 5.00 33.53
N ASP A 25 -25.92 3.96 32.72
CA ASP A 25 -26.43 2.62 33.13
C ASP A 25 -25.72 1.59 32.21
N LEU A 26 -24.63 0.92 32.59
CA LEU A 26 -24.48 -0.29 33.42
C LEU A 26 -25.56 -1.38 33.29
N LEU A 27 -25.15 -2.49 32.66
CA LEU A 27 -25.43 -3.91 32.97
C LEU A 27 -26.90 -4.37 33.18
N GLY A 28 -27.35 -5.32 32.35
CA GLY A 28 -28.23 -6.41 32.82
C GLY A 28 -29.20 -7.04 31.82
N GLY A 29 -29.10 -8.38 31.68
CA GLY A 29 -30.15 -9.30 31.19
C GLY A 29 -30.08 -9.61 29.69
N GLY A 30 -29.78 -10.82 29.19
CA GLY A 30 -30.11 -12.16 29.68
C GLY A 30 -31.44 -12.62 29.06
N THR A 31 -31.46 -13.29 27.89
CA THR A 31 -31.59 -14.76 27.68
C THR A 31 -32.37 -14.99 26.34
N PRO A 32 -32.54 -16.22 25.80
CA PRO A 32 -31.73 -17.45 25.88
C PRO A 32 -31.40 -18.10 24.51
N ARG A 33 -30.43 -19.01 24.57
CA ARG A 33 -30.06 -20.05 23.59
C ARG A 33 -31.20 -21.03 23.28
N SER A 34 -31.34 -21.43 22.01
CA SER A 34 -32.03 -22.66 21.59
C SER A 34 -31.02 -23.80 21.32
N ALA A 35 -31.20 -24.93 22.02
CA ALA A 35 -30.40 -26.15 21.90
C ALA A 35 -30.91 -27.10 20.80
N PRO A 36 -30.06 -27.98 20.22
CA PRO A 36 -30.49 -29.05 19.32
C PRO A 36 -30.78 -30.37 20.05
N LYS A 37 -31.81 -31.11 19.62
CA LYS A 37 -32.22 -32.43 20.16
C LYS A 37 -31.37 -33.59 19.62
N LYS A 38 -31.14 -34.60 20.48
CA LYS A 38 -30.41 -35.86 20.26
C LYS A 38 -31.32 -37.02 19.76
N ALA A 39 -30.61 -38.03 19.23
CA ALA A 39 -30.96 -39.28 18.52
C ALA A 39 -31.73 -40.40 19.25
N ALA A 40 -32.17 -41.45 18.51
CA ALA A 40 -31.63 -42.85 18.48
C ALA A 40 -32.66 -43.90 17.91
N PRO A 41 -32.42 -45.25 17.86
CA PRO A 41 -32.03 -45.98 16.62
C PRO A 41 -32.77 -47.34 16.37
N ALA A 42 -32.48 -48.06 15.26
CA ALA A 42 -32.73 -49.51 15.06
C ALA A 42 -32.15 -50.01 13.71
N LYS A 43 -31.80 -51.28 13.42
CA LYS A 43 -31.22 -52.45 14.09
C LYS A 43 -30.90 -53.44 12.93
N ALA A 44 -29.77 -54.13 12.96
CA ALA A 44 -29.37 -55.14 11.97
C ALA A 44 -29.96 -56.54 12.26
N LYS A 45 -30.15 -57.38 11.22
CA LYS A 45 -30.30 -58.84 11.33
C LYS A 45 -29.61 -59.57 10.17
N LYS A 46 -29.09 -60.77 10.49
CA LYS A 46 -28.20 -61.67 9.74
C LYS A 46 -28.75 -63.11 9.86
N ALA A 47 -28.77 -63.91 8.79
CA ALA A 47 -28.80 -65.40 8.72
C ALA A 47 -28.88 -65.82 7.22
N ALA A 48 -27.93 -66.53 6.56
CA ALA A 48 -27.55 -67.96 6.61
C ALA A 48 -28.73 -68.95 6.42
N ALA A 49 -28.74 -70.06 5.67
CA ALA A 49 -28.05 -70.66 4.51
C ALA A 49 -28.61 -72.11 4.40
N LYS A 50 -28.92 -72.69 3.21
CA LYS A 50 -28.96 -74.17 2.91
C LYS A 50 -29.40 -74.48 1.45
N PRO A 51 -29.21 -75.70 0.89
CA PRO A 51 -28.05 -76.10 0.08
C PRO A 51 -28.40 -76.61 -1.35
N ALA A 52 -27.35 -76.88 -2.14
CA ALA A 52 -27.38 -77.34 -3.53
C ALA A 52 -27.75 -78.83 -3.73
N PRO A 53 -28.02 -79.23 -4.99
CA PRO A 53 -27.59 -80.54 -5.50
C PRO A 53 -26.69 -80.43 -6.75
N ALA A 54 -25.79 -81.40 -6.89
CA ALA A 54 -24.99 -81.72 -8.09
C ALA A 54 -25.16 -83.24 -8.36
N PRO A 55 -24.54 -83.88 -9.37
CA PRO A 55 -23.97 -83.44 -10.66
C PRO A 55 -24.47 -84.29 -11.86
N LYS A 56 -24.22 -83.87 -13.11
CA LYS A 56 -24.02 -84.81 -14.26
C LYS A 56 -22.99 -84.26 -15.25
N GLU A 57 -22.12 -85.18 -15.69
CA GLU A 57 -20.92 -85.02 -16.50
C GLU A 57 -21.23 -84.87 -18.00
N GLU A 58 -20.39 -84.13 -18.76
CA GLU A 58 -19.56 -84.69 -19.85
C GLU A 58 -18.65 -83.63 -20.51
N LYS A 59 -17.50 -84.12 -21.03
CA LYS A 59 -16.27 -83.44 -21.50
C LYS A 59 -16.36 -82.97 -22.98
N PRO A 60 -15.28 -82.51 -23.65
CA PRO A 60 -14.37 -81.40 -23.37
C PRO A 60 -14.21 -80.42 -24.58
N ALA A 61 -13.41 -79.37 -24.36
CA ALA A 61 -12.60 -78.62 -25.33
C ALA A 61 -13.22 -77.41 -26.08
N LYS A 62 -12.79 -76.21 -25.67
CA LYS A 62 -12.00 -75.29 -26.52
C LYS A 62 -11.39 -74.16 -25.67
N ALA A 63 -10.12 -73.88 -25.93
CA ALA A 63 -9.31 -72.89 -25.22
C ALA A 63 -9.97 -71.50 -25.15
N PRO A 64 -9.89 -70.78 -24.01
CA PRO A 64 -10.52 -69.47 -23.86
C PRO A 64 -9.74 -68.41 -24.65
N LYS A 65 -10.46 -67.72 -25.55
CA LYS A 65 -10.00 -66.49 -26.22
C LYS A 65 -9.76 -65.41 -25.17
N LYS A 66 -8.57 -64.79 -25.23
CA LYS A 66 -8.13 -63.63 -24.44
C LYS A 66 -9.24 -62.57 -24.37
N SER A 67 -9.82 -62.37 -23.19
CA SER A 67 -10.65 -61.22 -22.89
C SER A 67 -9.77 -59.97 -22.89
N LYS A 68 -10.18 -58.98 -23.69
CA LYS A 68 -9.50 -57.70 -23.86
C LYS A 68 -9.49 -56.96 -22.52
N ALA A 69 -8.29 -56.66 -22.02
CA ALA A 69 -8.10 -55.73 -20.93
C ALA A 69 -8.75 -54.37 -21.27
N ALA A 70 -9.63 -53.90 -20.39
CA ALA A 70 -10.21 -52.57 -20.47
C ALA A 70 -9.07 -51.53 -20.40
N LYS A 71 -9.02 -50.64 -21.40
CA LYS A 71 -8.11 -49.48 -21.40
C LYS A 71 -8.45 -48.60 -20.19
N PRO A 72 -7.47 -48.20 -19.35
CA PRO A 72 -7.74 -47.23 -18.31
C PRO A 72 -8.08 -45.89 -18.98
N ALA A 73 -9.09 -45.21 -18.42
CA ALA A 73 -9.48 -43.86 -18.81
C ALA A 73 -8.26 -42.95 -18.77
N LYS A 74 -8.12 -42.07 -19.78
CA LYS A 74 -7.11 -41.01 -19.82
C LYS A 74 -7.24 -40.18 -18.53
N GLY A 75 -6.36 -40.43 -17.57
CA GLY A 75 -6.11 -39.48 -16.48
C GLY A 75 -5.66 -38.16 -17.11
N GLU A 76 -6.13 -37.05 -16.55
CA GLU A 76 -5.60 -35.72 -16.89
C GLU A 76 -4.08 -35.81 -16.91
N ARG A 77 -3.48 -35.48 -18.06
CA ARG A 77 -2.03 -35.48 -18.24
C ARG A 77 -1.44 -34.58 -17.16
N ARG A 78 -0.80 -35.20 -16.15
CA ARG A 78 -0.04 -34.46 -15.14
C ARG A 78 0.94 -33.55 -15.89
N SER A 79 0.91 -32.26 -15.57
CA SER A 79 1.77 -31.27 -16.24
C SER A 79 3.23 -31.66 -16.07
N THR A 80 3.96 -31.81 -17.17
CA THR A 80 5.40 -32.11 -17.12
C THR A 80 6.17 -30.87 -16.68
N ALA A 81 7.43 -31.03 -16.24
CA ALA A 81 8.29 -29.92 -15.85
C ALA A 81 8.47 -28.92 -17.00
N GLU A 82 8.55 -29.39 -18.24
CA GLU A 82 8.64 -28.58 -19.46
C GLU A 82 7.33 -27.84 -19.73
N THR A 83 6.18 -28.49 -19.48
CA THR A 83 4.86 -27.87 -19.60
C THR A 83 4.63 -26.80 -18.51
N MET A 84 5.22 -26.97 -17.32
CA MET A 84 5.19 -25.98 -16.24
C MET A 84 6.20 -24.84 -16.49
N ALA A 85 7.37 -25.14 -17.03
CA ALA A 85 8.38 -24.15 -17.40
C ALA A 85 7.88 -23.23 -18.53
N GLY A 86 7.21 -23.78 -19.55
CA GLY A 86 6.61 -22.99 -20.63
C GLY A 86 5.46 -22.05 -20.19
N LYS A 87 4.96 -22.19 -18.96
CA LYS A 87 3.98 -21.28 -18.34
C LYS A 87 4.62 -20.16 -17.53
N GLN A 88 5.93 -20.22 -17.30
CA GLN A 88 6.65 -19.14 -16.63
C GLN A 88 6.69 -17.92 -17.55
N ARG A 89 6.29 -16.77 -17.01
CA ARG A 89 6.35 -15.48 -17.69
C ARG A 89 6.90 -14.46 -16.72
N GLU A 90 7.75 -13.57 -17.20
CA GLU A 90 8.12 -12.37 -16.45
C GLU A 90 6.88 -11.48 -16.28
N ILE A 91 6.62 -11.04 -15.06
CA ILE A 91 5.53 -10.14 -14.76
C ILE A 91 6.07 -8.72 -14.90
N SER A 92 5.46 -7.92 -15.78
CA SER A 92 5.80 -6.51 -15.89
C SER A 92 5.50 -5.79 -14.58
N VAL A 93 6.22 -4.70 -14.31
CA VAL A 93 6.02 -3.95 -13.06
C VAL A 93 4.62 -3.34 -13.00
N SER A 94 4.06 -2.92 -14.12
CA SER A 94 2.65 -2.49 -14.18
C SER A 94 1.69 -3.62 -13.80
N GLU A 95 1.94 -4.84 -14.28
CA GLU A 95 1.09 -5.99 -13.97
C GLU A 95 1.20 -6.37 -12.50
N PHE A 96 2.42 -6.36 -11.95
CA PHE A 96 2.65 -6.52 -10.52
C PHE A 96 1.90 -5.46 -9.71
N PHE A 97 2.05 -4.18 -10.08
CA PHE A 97 1.42 -3.06 -9.38
C PHE A 97 -0.11 -3.14 -9.44
N THR A 98 -0.67 -3.45 -10.61
CA THR A 98 -2.12 -3.52 -10.81
C THR A 98 -2.73 -4.70 -10.04
N LYS A 99 -2.06 -5.86 -10.03
CA LYS A 99 -2.52 -7.05 -9.28
C LYS A 99 -2.31 -6.90 -7.77
N ASN A 100 -1.25 -6.22 -7.35
CA ASN A 100 -0.81 -6.13 -5.95
C ASN A 100 -0.95 -4.74 -5.34
N ARG A 101 -1.83 -3.90 -5.90
CA ARG A 101 -2.05 -2.50 -5.47
C ARG A 101 -2.33 -2.37 -3.96
N HIS A 102 -2.97 -3.39 -3.38
CA HIS A 102 -3.25 -3.49 -1.95
C HIS A 102 -2.02 -3.74 -1.08
N LEU A 103 -1.04 -4.53 -1.57
CA LEU A 103 0.22 -4.77 -0.85
C LEU A 103 1.04 -3.49 -0.73
N LEU A 104 0.92 -2.59 -1.70
CA LEU A 104 1.65 -1.33 -1.77
C LEU A 104 0.90 -0.17 -1.07
N GLY A 105 -0.28 -0.42 -0.50
CA GLY A 105 -1.05 0.61 0.21
C GLY A 105 -1.77 1.62 -0.70
N PHE A 106 -1.95 1.31 -1.98
CA PHE A 106 -2.61 2.17 -2.96
C PHE A 106 -4.02 1.70 -3.33
N ASP A 107 -4.56 0.63 -2.74
CA ASP A 107 -5.90 0.06 -3.02
C ASP A 107 -7.05 1.07 -3.01
N ASN A 108 -6.98 2.07 -2.15
CA ASN A 108 -8.02 3.08 -1.95
C ASN A 108 -7.44 4.49 -2.14
N PRO A 109 -8.09 5.41 -2.89
CA PRO A 109 -7.66 6.81 -3.05
C PRO A 109 -7.40 7.56 -1.73
N THR A 110 -8.15 7.25 -0.67
CA THR A 110 -7.89 7.83 0.68
C THR A 110 -6.55 7.35 1.24
N LYS A 111 -6.29 6.04 1.14
CA LYS A 111 -5.04 5.46 1.64
C LYS A 111 -3.87 5.88 0.77
N ALA A 112 -4.05 5.93 -0.54
CA ALA A 112 -3.03 6.33 -1.50
C ALA A 112 -2.39 7.68 -1.13
N LEU A 113 -3.21 8.71 -0.86
CA LEU A 113 -2.69 10.02 -0.46
C LEU A 113 -1.90 9.97 0.85
N LEU A 114 -2.42 9.28 1.86
CA LEU A 114 -1.72 9.11 3.13
C LEU A 114 -0.41 8.33 2.95
N THR A 115 -0.44 7.22 2.21
CA THR A 115 0.73 6.38 1.92
C THR A 115 1.81 7.17 1.20
N THR A 116 1.46 7.95 0.17
CA THR A 116 2.44 8.82 -0.53
C THR A 116 3.12 9.79 0.42
N ILE A 117 2.35 10.44 1.31
CA ILE A 117 2.90 11.41 2.26
C ILE A 117 3.79 10.71 3.30
N LYS A 118 3.35 9.55 3.81
CA LYS A 118 4.14 8.75 4.74
C LYS A 118 5.48 8.36 4.14
N GLU A 119 5.48 7.79 2.94
CA GLU A 119 6.71 7.34 2.28
C GLU A 119 7.66 8.50 1.97
N ALA A 120 7.13 9.66 1.56
CA ALA A 120 7.96 10.84 1.32
C ALA A 120 8.57 11.39 2.62
N VAL A 121 7.75 11.58 3.66
CA VAL A 121 8.18 12.11 4.96
C VAL A 121 9.13 11.14 5.68
N ASP A 122 8.83 9.85 5.72
CA ASP A 122 9.66 8.85 6.37
C ASP A 122 11.04 8.74 5.68
N ASN A 123 11.10 8.86 4.35
CA ASN A 123 12.38 8.91 3.63
C ASN A 123 13.18 10.17 3.93
N SER A 124 12.54 11.34 4.00
CA SER A 124 13.20 12.59 4.39
C SER A 124 13.74 12.54 5.83
N LEU A 125 12.97 11.99 6.78
CA LEU A 125 13.40 11.82 8.16
C LEU A 125 14.55 10.84 8.30
N ASP A 126 14.47 9.68 7.64
CA ASP A 126 15.54 8.69 7.66
C ASP A 126 16.84 9.29 7.07
N ALA A 127 16.75 10.08 5.99
CA ALA A 127 17.91 10.74 5.39
C ALA A 127 18.56 11.77 6.33
N CYS A 128 17.76 12.56 7.04
CA CYS A 128 18.26 13.52 8.03
C CYS A 128 18.92 12.81 9.22
N GLU A 129 18.26 11.78 9.76
CA GLU A 129 18.76 10.98 10.89
C GLU A 129 20.09 10.31 10.56
N GLU A 130 20.23 9.74 9.36
CA GLU A 130 21.47 9.10 8.92
C GLU A 130 22.63 10.08 8.72
N ALA A 131 22.33 11.32 8.32
CA ALA A 131 23.32 12.37 8.15
C ALA A 131 23.63 13.15 9.44
N GLY A 132 22.93 12.86 10.55
CA GLY A 132 23.04 13.63 11.78
C GLY A 132 22.53 15.07 11.64
N ILE A 133 21.63 15.32 10.70
CA ILE A 133 21.05 16.64 10.43
C ILE A 133 19.72 16.74 11.18
N LEU A 134 19.48 17.89 11.82
CA LEU A 134 18.19 18.17 12.43
C LEU A 134 17.13 18.31 11.31
N PRO A 135 16.10 17.45 11.27
CA PRO A 135 15.14 17.47 10.17
C PRO A 135 14.28 18.73 10.21
N ASP A 136 14.29 19.47 9.09
CA ASP A 136 13.36 20.55 8.75
C ASP A 136 12.67 20.20 7.44
N LEU A 137 11.36 19.93 7.51
CA LEU A 137 10.57 19.42 6.40
C LEU A 137 9.42 20.39 6.11
N HIS A 138 9.24 20.72 4.82
CA HIS A 138 8.09 21.43 4.30
C HIS A 138 7.21 20.47 3.49
N VAL A 139 6.01 20.20 4.01
CA VAL A 139 5.00 19.35 3.36
C VAL A 139 3.85 20.21 2.87
N GLU A 140 3.55 20.11 1.58
CA GLU A 140 2.49 20.87 0.92
C GLU A 140 1.59 19.93 0.13
N ILE A 141 0.28 20.13 0.24
CA ILE A 141 -0.75 19.36 -0.46
C ILE A 141 -1.69 20.36 -1.13
N ARG A 142 -1.66 20.41 -2.46
CA ARG A 142 -2.55 21.27 -3.25
C ARG A 142 -3.54 20.42 -4.03
N SER A 143 -4.81 20.80 -4.03
CA SER A 143 -5.78 20.21 -4.96
C SER A 143 -5.53 20.76 -6.36
N THR A 144 -5.40 19.88 -7.36
CA THR A 144 -5.21 20.23 -8.77
C THR A 144 -6.43 19.92 -9.63
N GLY A 145 -7.45 19.28 -9.04
CA GLY A 145 -8.71 18.93 -9.68
C GLY A 145 -9.57 18.07 -8.76
N GLU A 146 -10.68 17.57 -9.28
CA GLU A 146 -11.56 16.66 -8.54
C GLU A 146 -10.82 15.37 -8.20
N ASN A 147 -10.74 15.05 -6.91
CA ASN A 147 -9.99 13.91 -6.37
C ASN A 147 -8.53 13.83 -6.83
N ARG A 148 -7.91 14.98 -7.20
CA ARG A 148 -6.50 15.06 -7.59
C ARG A 148 -5.74 16.01 -6.72
N TYR A 149 -4.58 15.55 -6.26
CA TYR A 149 -3.74 16.27 -5.34
C TYR A 149 -2.29 16.20 -5.79
N ARG A 150 -1.61 17.33 -5.64
CA ARG A 150 -0.17 17.47 -5.79
C ARG A 150 0.43 17.56 -4.41
N VAL A 151 1.23 16.56 -4.09
CA VAL A 151 1.97 16.44 -2.84
C VAL A 151 3.40 16.87 -3.11
N LYS A 152 3.89 17.85 -2.35
CA LYS A 152 5.28 18.30 -2.36
C LYS A 152 5.87 18.12 -0.98
N VAL A 153 6.98 17.41 -0.89
CA VAL A 153 7.75 17.26 0.36
C VAL A 153 9.17 17.73 0.09
N ARG A 154 9.63 18.71 0.86
CA ARG A 154 11.00 19.23 0.82
C ARG A 154 11.66 19.02 2.17
N ASP A 155 12.89 18.56 2.17
CA ASP A 155 13.72 18.39 3.35
C ASP A 155 15.06 19.11 3.22
N ASN A 156 15.71 19.31 4.37
CA ASN A 156 17.09 19.79 4.50
C ASN A 156 18.09 18.64 4.67
N GLY A 157 17.80 17.43 4.19
CA GLY A 157 18.69 16.27 4.30
C GLY A 157 19.99 16.44 3.49
N PRO A 158 20.83 15.40 3.40
CA PRO A 158 22.11 15.46 2.68
C PRO A 158 21.98 15.63 1.16
N GLY A 159 20.77 15.51 0.64
CA GLY A 159 20.52 15.43 -0.80
C GLY A 159 20.87 14.07 -1.40
N ILE A 160 20.51 13.92 -2.66
CA ILE A 160 20.76 12.74 -3.50
C ILE A 160 21.74 13.13 -4.61
N VAL A 161 22.76 12.29 -4.82
CA VAL A 161 23.72 12.42 -5.92
C VAL A 161 22.99 12.30 -7.27
N LYS A 162 23.28 13.20 -8.22
CA LYS A 162 22.62 13.30 -9.54
C LYS A 162 22.38 11.93 -10.20
N ALA A 163 23.41 11.10 -10.29
CA ALA A 163 23.34 9.79 -10.96
C ALA A 163 22.38 8.77 -10.30
N GLN A 164 22.00 8.99 -9.04
CA GLN A 164 21.10 8.11 -8.28
C GLN A 164 19.64 8.55 -8.34
N ILE A 165 19.37 9.83 -8.62
CA ILE A 165 18.00 10.40 -8.62
C ILE A 165 17.07 9.60 -9.55
N PRO A 166 17.43 9.34 -10.84
CA PRO A 166 16.55 8.58 -11.72
C PRO A 166 16.26 7.19 -11.19
N LYS A 167 17.26 6.51 -10.62
CA LYS A 167 17.11 5.12 -10.16
C LYS A 167 16.23 5.03 -8.91
N ILE A 168 16.38 5.96 -7.96
CA ILE A 168 15.59 5.98 -6.72
C ILE A 168 14.10 6.18 -7.03
N PHE A 169 13.76 7.11 -7.92
CA PHE A 169 12.37 7.45 -8.22
C PHE A 169 11.77 6.66 -9.38
N GLY A 170 12.60 6.14 -10.28
CA GLY A 170 12.17 5.50 -11.54
C GLY A 170 12.46 4.00 -11.63
N LYS A 171 12.95 3.36 -10.57
CA LYS A 171 13.11 1.90 -10.50
C LYS A 171 12.47 1.34 -9.24
N LEU A 172 11.50 0.44 -9.39
CA LEU A 172 10.90 -0.25 -8.25
C LEU A 172 11.87 -1.28 -7.68
N LEU A 173 11.80 -1.48 -6.35
CA LEU A 173 12.72 -2.32 -5.58
C LEU A 173 14.18 -1.85 -5.65
N TYR A 174 14.39 -0.55 -5.85
CA TYR A 174 15.71 0.07 -5.88
C TYR A 174 15.90 0.98 -4.66
N GLY A 175 16.90 0.68 -3.84
CA GLY A 175 17.23 1.53 -2.70
C GLY A 175 18.31 0.95 -1.80
N SER A 176 18.94 1.85 -1.04
CA SER A 176 19.98 1.51 -0.05
C SER A 176 19.46 0.66 1.11
N LYS A 177 18.14 0.67 1.36
CA LYS A 177 17.48 -0.04 2.47
C LYS A 177 17.42 -1.57 2.28
N PHE A 178 17.64 -2.10 1.07
CA PHE A 178 17.66 -3.56 0.83
C PHE A 178 18.94 -4.26 1.29
N HIS A 179 20.05 -3.51 1.46
CA HIS A 179 21.35 -4.08 1.80
C HIS A 179 21.78 -3.80 3.24
N ARG A 180 20.95 -3.08 4.00
CA ARG A 180 21.29 -2.58 5.33
C ARG A 180 20.37 -3.19 6.38
N LEU A 181 20.92 -4.06 7.22
CA LEU A 181 20.26 -4.65 8.41
C LEU A 181 20.14 -3.60 9.53
N LYS A 182 19.42 -2.50 9.29
CA LYS A 182 19.12 -1.48 10.30
C LYS A 182 17.62 -1.22 10.32
N GLN A 183 17.00 -1.24 11.50
CA GLN A 183 15.61 -0.88 11.66
C GLN A 183 15.43 0.59 11.22
N SER A 184 14.66 0.82 10.16
CA SER A 184 14.28 2.13 9.65
C SER A 184 12.77 2.20 9.47
N ARG A 185 12.21 3.41 9.32
CA ARG A 185 10.75 3.61 9.26
C ARG A 185 10.13 2.99 7.99
N GLY A 186 10.91 2.84 6.90
CA GLY A 186 10.51 2.18 5.66
C GLY A 186 11.20 0.82 5.45
N GLN A 187 10.48 -0.29 5.64
CA GLN A 187 11.08 -1.64 5.63
C GLN A 187 11.20 -2.29 4.22
N GLN A 188 10.43 -1.84 3.23
CA GLN A 188 10.24 -2.61 1.99
C GLN A 188 10.92 -2.03 0.75
N GLY A 189 11.59 -0.87 0.83
CA GLY A 189 12.35 -0.27 -0.30
C GLY A 189 11.56 -0.02 -1.59
N ILE A 190 10.22 0.02 -1.48
CA ILE A 190 9.25 0.22 -2.58
C ILE A 190 8.64 1.62 -2.56
N GLY A 191 8.72 2.33 -1.44
CA GLY A 191 7.77 3.35 -1.04
C GLY A 191 7.56 4.47 -2.04
N ILE A 192 8.61 5.25 -2.29
CA ILE A 192 8.47 6.48 -3.08
C ILE A 192 8.34 6.19 -4.58
N SER A 193 8.99 5.16 -5.09
CA SER A 193 8.85 4.72 -6.49
C SER A 193 7.46 4.15 -6.76
N ALA A 194 6.85 3.45 -5.77
CA ALA A 194 5.46 3.01 -5.85
C ALA A 194 4.47 4.20 -5.84
N ALA A 195 4.74 5.23 -5.03
CA ALA A 195 3.96 6.47 -5.06
C ALA A 195 4.08 7.19 -6.41
N GLY A 196 5.29 7.27 -6.98
CA GLY A 196 5.52 7.80 -8.33
C GLY A 196 4.79 7.00 -9.41
N MET A 197 4.83 5.67 -9.35
CA MET A 197 4.08 4.79 -10.25
C MET A 197 2.58 5.02 -10.14
N TYR A 198 2.07 5.12 -8.92
CA TYR A 198 0.65 5.38 -8.68
C TYR A 198 0.20 6.73 -9.27
N GLY A 199 0.98 7.78 -9.01
CA GLY A 199 0.75 9.11 -9.59
C GLY A 199 0.75 9.08 -11.11
N HIS A 200 1.74 8.42 -11.71
CA HIS A 200 1.82 8.27 -13.16
C HIS A 200 0.65 7.49 -13.77
N LEU A 201 0.27 6.35 -13.18
CA LEU A 201 -0.84 5.53 -13.68
C LEU A 201 -2.21 6.21 -13.54
N THR A 202 -2.38 7.12 -12.58
CA THR A 202 -3.67 7.80 -12.34
C THR A 202 -3.78 9.15 -13.03
N THR A 203 -2.69 9.93 -13.10
CA THR A 203 -2.71 11.30 -13.63
C THR A 203 -1.96 11.46 -14.94
N GLY A 204 -1.14 10.47 -15.33
CA GLY A 204 -0.24 10.54 -16.47
C GLY A 204 1.00 11.41 -16.22
N LYS A 205 1.10 12.10 -15.07
CA LYS A 205 2.21 13.01 -14.76
C LYS A 205 3.44 12.24 -14.25
N PRO A 206 4.65 12.70 -14.56
CA PRO A 206 5.87 12.18 -13.95
C PRO A 206 5.99 12.60 -12.48
N ILE A 207 6.90 11.95 -11.76
CA ILE A 207 7.39 12.43 -10.46
C ILE A 207 8.48 13.47 -10.72
N THR A 208 8.41 14.60 -10.03
CA THR A 208 9.45 15.64 -10.10
C THR A 208 10.32 15.54 -8.84
N ALA A 209 11.62 15.41 -9.02
CA ALA A 209 12.60 15.37 -7.94
C ALA A 209 13.65 16.47 -8.12
N ILE A 210 13.84 17.31 -7.11
CA ILE A 210 14.89 18.33 -7.08
C ILE A 210 15.83 17.99 -5.93
N SER A 211 17.13 18.01 -6.17
CA SER A 211 18.09 17.67 -5.12
C SER A 211 19.39 18.46 -5.25
N ARG A 212 19.92 18.89 -4.11
CA ARG A 212 21.24 19.53 -3.96
C ARG A 212 22.01 18.84 -2.85
N THR A 213 23.28 18.52 -3.10
CA THR A 213 24.11 17.76 -2.14
C THR A 213 24.95 18.63 -1.20
N ALA A 214 25.23 19.89 -1.57
CA ALA A 214 25.99 20.81 -0.74
C ALA A 214 25.86 22.25 -1.25
N LYS A 215 26.16 23.21 -0.37
CA LYS A 215 26.26 24.63 -0.71
C LYS A 215 27.24 24.84 -1.85
N GLY A 216 26.85 25.63 -2.85
CA GLY A 216 27.68 25.93 -4.02
C GLY A 216 27.71 24.83 -5.09
N LYS A 217 27.04 23.69 -4.87
CA LYS A 217 26.78 22.72 -5.95
C LYS A 217 25.45 23.02 -6.64
N PRO A 218 25.33 22.75 -7.95
CA PRO A 218 24.07 22.91 -8.65
C PRO A 218 23.00 21.99 -8.04
N ALA A 219 21.76 22.47 -8.00
CA ALA A 219 20.62 21.61 -7.73
C ALA A 219 20.10 21.07 -9.07
N HIS A 220 19.77 19.79 -9.12
CA HIS A 220 19.26 19.18 -10.34
C HIS A 220 17.78 18.84 -10.17
N ALA A 221 16.97 19.29 -11.12
CA ALA A 221 15.56 18.95 -11.25
C ALA A 221 15.38 17.85 -12.31
N PHE A 222 14.66 16.80 -11.94
CA PHE A 222 14.34 15.68 -12.79
C PHE A 222 12.84 15.44 -12.85
N ASP A 223 12.30 15.29 -14.06
CA ASP A 223 10.98 14.69 -14.26
C ASP A 223 11.18 13.24 -14.70
N ILE A 224 10.73 12.30 -13.88
CA ILE A 224 10.99 10.87 -14.06
C ILE A 224 9.67 10.12 -14.16
N ARG A 225 9.62 9.11 -15.03
CA ARG A 225 8.57 8.08 -14.99
C ARG A 225 9.20 6.69 -15.02
N ILE A 226 8.47 5.69 -14.55
CA ILE A 226 8.92 4.30 -14.57
C ILE A 226 8.48 3.68 -15.89
N ASN A 227 9.42 3.12 -16.67
CA ASN A 227 9.06 2.23 -17.75
C ASN A 227 8.51 0.93 -17.16
N THR A 228 7.21 0.73 -17.35
CA THR A 228 6.48 -0.33 -16.66
C THR A 228 6.76 -1.73 -17.19
N ARG A 229 7.38 -1.84 -18.37
CA ARG A 229 7.81 -3.12 -18.95
C ARG A 229 9.19 -3.51 -18.45
N SER A 230 10.15 -2.58 -18.49
CA SER A 230 11.56 -2.87 -18.17
C SER A 230 11.96 -2.59 -16.71
N ASN A 231 11.10 -1.95 -15.91
CA ASN A 231 11.48 -1.43 -14.59
C ASN A 231 12.67 -0.46 -14.62
N GLU A 232 12.81 0.31 -15.69
CA GLU A 232 13.90 1.28 -15.82
C GLU A 232 13.37 2.71 -15.77
N PRO A 233 14.15 3.65 -15.23
CA PRO A 233 13.76 5.06 -15.18
C PRO A 233 13.79 5.65 -16.59
N GLU A 234 12.74 6.38 -16.93
CA GLU A 234 12.70 7.23 -18.11
C GLU A 234 12.75 8.69 -17.66
N ILE A 235 13.80 9.39 -18.09
CA ILE A 235 14.06 10.79 -17.75
C ILE A 235 13.41 11.66 -18.83
N LEU A 236 12.44 12.46 -18.44
CA LEU A 236 11.74 13.41 -19.32
C LEU A 236 12.38 14.80 -19.27
N ARG A 237 13.02 15.14 -18.15
CA ARG A 237 13.69 16.41 -17.88
C ARG A 237 14.89 16.18 -16.97
N ASP A 238 16.02 16.83 -17.26
CA ASP A 238 17.22 16.93 -16.42
C ASP A 238 17.78 18.34 -16.64
N GLU A 239 17.64 19.22 -15.65
CA GLU A 239 18.21 20.55 -15.71
C GLU A 239 18.70 21.04 -14.36
N GLU A 240 19.57 22.05 -14.38
CA GLU A 240 19.99 22.76 -13.19
C GLU A 240 18.97 23.83 -12.83
N VAL A 241 18.58 23.88 -11.55
CA VAL A 241 17.61 24.84 -11.03
C VAL A 241 18.14 25.52 -9.79
N GLU A 242 17.55 26.67 -9.48
CA GLU A 242 17.72 27.29 -8.17
C GLU A 242 17.02 26.47 -7.09
N PHE A 243 17.64 26.42 -5.92
CA PHE A 243 17.13 25.71 -4.76
C PHE A 243 17.46 26.52 -3.51
N ASP A 244 16.45 26.79 -2.69
CA ASP A 244 16.58 27.75 -1.58
C ASP A 244 17.44 27.22 -0.41
N LEU A 245 17.75 25.92 -0.41
CA LEU A 245 18.50 25.27 0.65
C LEU A 245 19.94 24.99 0.23
N ASP A 246 20.87 25.03 1.18
CA ASP A 246 22.27 24.66 0.96
C ASP A 246 22.41 23.18 0.54
N HIS A 247 21.58 22.30 1.12
CA HIS A 247 21.45 20.89 0.75
C HIS A 247 20.02 20.42 1.05
N GLY A 248 19.57 19.37 0.35
CA GLY A 248 18.25 18.82 0.58
C GLY A 248 17.67 18.12 -0.63
N THR A 249 16.49 17.54 -0.45
CA THR A 249 15.70 16.95 -1.53
C THR A 249 14.27 17.46 -1.48
N GLN A 250 13.69 17.71 -2.65
CA GLN A 250 12.28 17.99 -2.83
C GLN A 250 11.70 16.97 -3.80
N VAL A 251 10.57 16.37 -3.41
CA VAL A 251 9.83 15.43 -4.23
C VAL A 251 8.41 15.95 -4.42
N GLU A 252 7.95 15.97 -5.67
CA GLU A 252 6.60 16.38 -6.05
C GLU A 252 5.92 15.25 -6.84
N ILE A 253 4.74 14.81 -6.36
CA ILE A 253 3.95 13.74 -6.96
C ILE A 253 2.51 14.24 -7.10
N GLU A 254 1.97 14.16 -8.30
CA GLU A 254 0.55 14.36 -8.56
C GLU A 254 -0.15 13.00 -8.64
N LEU A 255 -1.21 12.81 -7.86
CA LEU A 255 -1.95 11.56 -7.78
C LEU A 255 -3.45 11.75 -7.56
N GLU A 256 -4.21 10.72 -7.91
CA GLU A 256 -5.62 10.64 -7.53
C GLU A 256 -5.78 10.16 -6.08
N GLY A 257 -6.47 10.95 -5.26
CA GLY A 257 -6.64 10.70 -3.84
C GLY A 257 -7.87 11.36 -3.26
N ILE A 258 -8.19 11.05 -2.01
CA ILE A 258 -9.22 11.74 -1.24
C ILE A 258 -8.58 12.25 0.04
N TYR A 259 -8.59 13.57 0.23
CA TYR A 259 -8.13 14.18 1.47
C TYR A 259 -9.24 14.06 2.53
N LYS A 260 -9.03 13.19 3.53
CA LYS A 260 -9.92 13.04 4.68
C LYS A 260 -9.35 13.73 5.91
N ARG A 261 -10.23 14.40 6.65
CA ARG A 261 -9.95 14.95 7.99
C ARG A 261 -10.37 13.97 9.08
N GLY A 262 -9.77 14.08 10.26
CA GLY A 262 -10.13 13.27 11.44
C GLY A 262 -9.16 12.10 11.70
N LYS A 263 -9.67 11.00 12.28
CA LYS A 263 -8.83 9.85 12.64
C LYS A 263 -8.24 9.15 11.40
N ARG A 264 -6.96 8.78 11.46
CA ARG A 264 -6.14 8.22 10.38
C ARG A 264 -6.00 9.17 9.18
N SER A 265 -6.07 10.48 9.42
CA SER A 265 -5.85 11.50 8.41
C SER A 265 -4.37 11.78 8.20
N VAL A 266 -4.09 12.51 7.12
CA VAL A 266 -2.78 13.11 6.88
C VAL A 266 -2.36 14.01 8.05
N ASP A 267 -3.29 14.82 8.55
CA ASP A 267 -3.02 15.79 9.61
C ASP A 267 -2.59 15.11 10.92
N GLU A 268 -3.29 14.03 11.30
CA GLU A 268 -2.94 13.25 12.48
C GLU A 268 -1.55 12.61 12.35
N TYR A 269 -1.23 12.07 11.15
CA TYR A 269 0.10 11.53 10.91
C TYR A 269 1.18 12.61 11.04
N LEU A 270 1.01 13.76 10.40
CA LEU A 270 1.99 14.85 10.48
C LEU A 270 2.15 15.37 11.91
N GLN A 271 1.06 15.49 12.67
CA GLN A 271 1.11 15.87 14.09
C GLN A 271 1.85 14.83 14.94
N ALA A 272 1.55 13.55 14.77
CA ALA A 272 2.23 12.47 15.49
C ALA A 272 3.73 12.44 15.17
N THR A 273 4.08 12.57 13.89
CA THR A 273 5.48 12.62 13.42
C THR A 273 6.22 13.82 13.99
N HIS A 274 5.60 15.01 14.01
CA HIS A 274 6.18 16.21 14.61
C HIS A 274 6.46 16.02 16.11
N LEU A 275 5.52 15.45 16.86
CA LEU A 275 5.69 15.17 18.30
C LEU A 275 6.83 14.18 18.55
N GLN A 276 6.94 13.11 17.74
CA GLN A 276 8.01 12.12 17.85
C GLN A 276 9.38 12.73 17.54
N ALA A 277 9.49 13.51 16.47
CA ALA A 277 10.74 14.19 16.10
C ALA A 277 11.21 15.13 17.21
N ARG A 278 10.30 15.90 17.83
CA ARG A 278 10.62 16.79 18.96
C ARG A 278 11.07 16.05 20.22
N GLN A 279 10.53 14.86 20.48
CA GLN A 279 10.95 14.04 21.64
C GLN A 279 12.33 13.44 21.44
N ALA A 280 12.66 13.02 20.21
CA ALA A 280 14.00 12.53 19.88
C ALA A 280 15.09 13.59 20.06
N GLN A 281 14.76 14.86 19.81
CA GLN A 281 15.68 16.01 20.00
C GLN A 281 15.97 16.36 21.46
N ARG A 282 15.16 15.87 22.41
CA ARG A 282 15.30 16.19 23.84
C ARG A 282 16.14 15.16 24.62
N ARG A 283 16.59 14.10 23.95
CA ARG A 283 17.42 13.04 24.53
C ARG A 283 18.86 13.21 24.07
#